data_AF-A0A3D3YX24-F1
#
_entry.id   AF-A0A3D3YX24-F1
#
_cell.length_a   1.000
_cell.length_b   1.000
_cell.length_c   1.000
_cell.angle_alpha   90.00
_cell.angle_beta   90.00
_cell.angle_gamma   90.00
#
_symmetry.space_group_name_H-M   'P 1'
#
loop_
_entity.id
_entity.type
_entity.pdbx_description
1 polymer ?
#
loop_
_entity_poly.entity_id
_entity_poly.type
_entity_poly.pdbx_seq_one_letter_code
_entity_poly.pdbx_strand_id
1 'polypeptide(L)'
;RDLGVVDYTLAKRALLRDWRRGLLTRLEICDAHPELLRAAKYMGQKAVRPCPVCGKDELRLLAYVYAEGSDPNNGRALELDEAKALASKQSGGACYVVEVCTDCSWN
;
A
#
# COMPACT_ATOMS: atom_id res chain seq x y z
N ARG A 1 6.92 17.43 -16.72
CA ARG A 1 7.24 16.00 -16.91
C ARG A 1 6.08 15.24 -16.34
N ASP A 2 5.30 14.59 -17.19
CA ASP A 2 4.12 13.83 -16.77
C ASP A 2 4.55 12.61 -15.98
N LEU A 3 4.20 12.61 -14.70
CA LEU A 3 4.29 11.43 -13.85
C LEU A 3 3.27 10.42 -14.38
N GLY A 4 3.73 9.26 -14.86
CA GLY A 4 2.84 8.13 -15.13
C GLY A 4 2.28 7.61 -13.80
N VAL A 5 1.15 8.15 -13.35
CA VAL A 5 0.51 7.75 -12.10
C VAL A 5 -0.27 6.45 -12.35
N VAL A 6 0.23 5.34 -11.79
CA VAL A 6 -0.49 4.07 -11.77
C VAL A 6 -1.41 4.05 -10.55
N ASP A 7 -2.72 4.22 -10.78
CA ASP A 7 -3.74 4.21 -9.72
C ASP A 7 -4.43 2.84 -9.59
N TYR A 8 -4.17 2.16 -8.47
CA TYR A 8 -4.77 0.85 -8.15
C TYR A 8 -6.16 0.96 -7.49
N THR A 9 -6.73 2.16 -7.37
CA THR A 9 -8.04 2.37 -6.73
C THR A 9 -9.16 1.59 -7.41
N LEU A 10 -9.14 1.46 -8.74
CA LEU A 10 -10.16 0.70 -9.47
C LEU A 10 -10.09 -0.80 -9.20
N ALA A 11 -8.88 -1.37 -9.22
CA ALA A 11 -8.63 -2.79 -8.93
C ALA A 11 -9.07 -3.12 -7.50
N LYS A 12 -8.65 -2.32 -6.53
CA LYS A 12 -9.06 -2.42 -5.13
C LYS A 12 -10.58 -2.36 -4.97
N ARG A 13 -11.25 -1.42 -5.63
CA ARG A 13 -12.72 -1.31 -5.58
C ARG A 13 -13.40 -2.55 -6.14
N ALA A 14 -12.85 -3.20 -7.16
CA ALA A 14 -13.38 -4.45 -7.69
C ALA A 14 -13.25 -5.57 -6.67
N LEU A 15 -12.05 -5.75 -6.13
CA LEU A 15 -11.75 -6.79 -5.14
C LEU A 15 -12.65 -6.68 -3.89
N LEU A 16 -12.87 -5.46 -3.38
CA LEU A 16 -13.79 -5.21 -2.27
C LEU A 16 -15.28 -5.37 -2.62
N ARG A 17 -15.67 -5.23 -3.89
CA ARG A 17 -17.05 -5.53 -4.32
C ARG A 17 -17.27 -7.04 -4.34
N ASP A 18 -16.33 -7.80 -4.88
CA ASP A 18 -16.44 -9.25 -5.02
C ASP A 18 -16.39 -9.94 -3.65
N TRP A 19 -15.51 -9.47 -2.75
CA TRP A 19 -15.53 -9.83 -1.33
C TRP A 19 -16.91 -9.62 -0.68
N ARG A 20 -17.48 -8.42 -0.82
CA ARG A 20 -18.81 -8.10 -0.24
C ARG A 20 -19.95 -8.90 -0.85
N ARG A 21 -19.78 -9.43 -2.05
CA ARG A 21 -20.73 -10.33 -2.72
C ARG A 21 -20.53 -11.81 -2.34
N GLY A 22 -19.51 -12.13 -1.54
CA GLY A 22 -19.16 -13.50 -1.18
C GLY A 22 -18.52 -14.31 -2.32
N LEU A 23 -18.03 -13.63 -3.37
CA LEU A 23 -17.35 -14.28 -4.50
C LEU A 23 -15.88 -14.58 -4.19
N LEU A 24 -15.31 -13.89 -3.20
CA LEU A 24 -13.98 -14.14 -2.67
C LEU A 24 -14.12 -14.52 -1.21
N THR A 25 -13.25 -15.41 -0.77
CA THR A 25 -13.07 -15.77 0.64
C THR A 25 -12.13 -14.78 1.32
N ARG A 26 -12.13 -14.81 2.65
CA ARG A 26 -11.22 -13.96 3.43
C ARG A 26 -9.76 -14.29 3.13
N LEU A 27 -9.43 -15.58 2.99
CA LEU A 27 -8.05 -16.05 2.75
C LEU A 27 -7.50 -15.57 1.41
N GLU A 28 -8.34 -15.35 0.40
CA GLU A 28 -7.93 -14.85 -0.93
C GLU A 28 -7.57 -13.36 -0.94
N ILE A 29 -8.02 -12.61 0.07
CA ILE A 29 -7.85 -11.15 0.11
C ILE A 29 -7.07 -10.68 1.36
N CYS A 30 -6.81 -11.60 2.27
CA CYS A 30 -6.11 -11.37 3.53
C CYS A 30 -4.84 -12.20 3.57
N ASP A 31 -4.01 -12.02 2.55
CA ASP A 31 -2.82 -12.80 2.25
C ASP A 31 -1.53 -11.96 2.34
N ALA A 32 -1.57 -10.82 3.03
CA ALA A 32 -0.41 -9.95 3.20
C ALA A 32 0.80 -10.75 3.72
N HIS A 33 1.88 -10.71 2.93
CA HIS A 33 3.10 -11.45 3.24
C HIS A 33 3.69 -11.00 4.60
N PRO A 34 4.29 -11.91 5.41
CA PRO A 34 4.84 -11.56 6.72
C PRO A 34 5.81 -10.37 6.73
N GLU A 35 6.61 -10.21 5.69
CA GLU A 35 7.49 -9.05 5.52
C GLU A 35 6.73 -7.73 5.37
N LEU A 36 5.62 -7.74 4.63
CA LEU A 36 4.77 -6.58 4.42
C LEU A 36 4.04 -6.19 5.71
N LEU A 37 3.56 -7.19 6.46
CA LEU A 37 2.99 -6.99 7.80
C LEU A 37 4.02 -6.39 8.76
N ARG A 38 5.28 -6.84 8.71
CA ARG A 38 6.35 -6.30 9.54
C ARG A 38 6.63 -4.85 9.19
N ALA A 39 6.78 -4.53 7.90
CA ALA A 39 6.95 -3.16 7.44
C ALA A 39 5.78 -2.28 7.91
N ALA A 40 4.53 -2.73 7.74
CA ALA A 40 3.34 -2.00 8.14
C ALA A 40 3.29 -1.71 9.64
N LYS A 41 3.73 -2.68 10.46
CA LYS A 41 3.75 -2.54 11.92
C LYS A 41 4.76 -1.51 12.42
N TYR A 42 5.94 -1.43 11.81
CA TYR A 42 7.05 -0.61 12.33
C TYR A 42 7.27 0.71 11.56
N MET A 43 6.89 0.76 10.29
CA MET A 43 7.12 1.90 9.39
C MET A 43 5.81 2.46 8.80
N GLY A 44 4.67 1.79 9.04
CA GLY A 44 3.41 2.15 8.42
C GLY A 44 2.68 3.27 9.15
N GLN A 45 2.26 4.29 8.42
CA GLN A 45 1.44 5.38 8.94
C GLN A 45 0.00 4.88 9.19
N LYS A 46 -0.63 5.26 10.30
CA LYS A 46 -2.03 4.90 10.56
C LYS A 46 -2.95 5.53 9.50
N ALA A 47 -3.80 4.72 8.87
CA ALA A 47 -4.80 5.22 7.94
C ALA A 47 -5.93 5.96 8.69
N VAL A 48 -6.52 6.96 8.04
CA VAL A 48 -7.62 7.78 8.60
C VAL A 48 -8.94 6.99 8.71
N ARG A 49 -9.05 5.87 7.99
CA ARG A 49 -10.25 5.05 7.89
C ARG A 49 -9.98 3.62 8.39
N PRO A 50 -11.02 2.91 8.87
CA PRO A 50 -10.87 1.52 9.26
C PRO A 50 -10.54 0.60 8.09
N CYS A 51 -10.05 -0.59 8.42
CA CYS A 51 -9.81 -1.66 7.48
C CYS A 51 -11.10 -2.00 6.70
N PRO A 52 -11.07 -2.04 5.36
CA PRO A 52 -12.27 -2.29 4.56
C PRO A 52 -12.77 -3.75 4.66
N VAL A 53 -11.96 -4.65 5.23
CA VAL A 53 -12.30 -6.08 5.38
C VAL A 53 -12.77 -6.41 6.79
N CYS A 54 -12.02 -6.02 7.83
CA CYS A 54 -12.35 -6.38 9.21
C CYS A 54 -12.96 -5.24 10.03
N GLY A 55 -12.99 -4.01 9.52
CA GLY A 55 -13.57 -2.84 10.20
C GLY A 55 -12.75 -2.29 11.37
N LYS A 56 -11.59 -2.88 11.70
CA LYS A 56 -10.73 -2.41 12.80
C LYS A 56 -9.80 -1.28 12.36
N ASP A 57 -9.32 -0.50 13.32
CA ASP A 57 -8.42 0.65 13.12
C ASP A 57 -6.93 0.28 12.97
N GLU A 58 -6.66 -0.94 12.53
CA GLU A 58 -5.31 -1.49 12.32
C GLU A 58 -4.87 -1.41 10.85
N LEU A 59 -5.45 -0.50 10.07
CA LEU A 59 -5.05 -0.24 8.69
C LEU A 59 -3.86 0.72 8.66
N ARG A 60 -2.79 0.31 7.99
CA ARG A 60 -1.53 1.05 7.84
C ARG A 60 -1.28 1.40 6.39
N LEU A 61 -0.61 2.52 6.14
CA LEU A 61 -0.17 2.96 4.83
C LEU A 61 1.36 2.84 4.77
N LEU A 62 1.86 2.12 3.77
CA LEU A 62 3.27 2.05 3.44
C LEU A 62 3.51 2.74 2.11
N ALA A 63 4.60 3.47 2.00
CA ALA A 63 5.00 4.08 0.74
C ALA A 63 6.30 3.50 0.23
N TYR A 64 6.33 3.14 -1.04
CA TYR A 64 7.52 2.64 -1.74
C TYR A 64 7.86 3.59 -2.87
N VAL A 65 9.14 3.95 -2.97
CA VAL A 65 9.64 4.76 -4.08
C VAL A 65 10.37 3.88 -5.07
N TYR A 66 10.13 4.13 -6.35
CA TYR A 66 10.89 3.59 -7.46
C TYR A 66 11.27 4.72 -8.39
N ALA A 67 12.55 4.86 -8.69
CA ALA A 67 13.08 5.84 -9.63
C ALA A 67 14.07 5.18 -10.58
N GLU A 68 14.35 5.84 -11.71
CA GLU A 68 15.34 5.37 -12.67
C GLU A 68 16.76 5.42 -12.06
N GLY A 69 17.57 4.41 -12.37
CA GLY A 69 18.96 4.30 -11.88
C GLY A 69 19.11 3.54 -10.57
N SER A 70 20.24 3.75 -9.90
CA SER A 70 20.66 3.01 -8.69
C SER A 70 20.36 3.78 -7.40
N ASP A 71 19.16 4.38 -7.27
CA ASP A 71 18.77 5.00 -6.01
C ASP A 71 18.71 3.92 -4.92
N PRO A 72 19.48 4.05 -3.82
CA PRO A 72 19.48 3.08 -2.71
C PRO A 72 18.12 2.94 -2.01
N ASN A 73 17.17 3.84 -2.25
CA ASN A 73 15.82 3.82 -1.71
C ASN A 73 14.82 3.08 -2.59
N ASN A 74 15.21 2.64 -3.79
CA ASN A 74 14.34 1.86 -4.64
C ASN A 74 13.85 0.59 -3.92
N GLY A 75 12.52 0.42 -3.87
CA GLY A 75 11.89 -0.73 -3.22
C GLY A 75 11.93 -0.73 -1.69
N ARG A 76 12.42 0.34 -1.05
CA ARG A 76 12.35 0.50 0.41
C ARG A 76 11.02 1.11 0.85
N ALA A 77 10.51 0.63 1.97
CA ALA A 77 9.40 1.27 2.65
C ALA A 77 9.90 2.55 3.32
N LEU A 78 9.24 3.67 3.03
CA LEU A 78 9.51 4.99 3.57
C LEU A 78 8.23 5.55 4.20
N GLU A 79 8.39 6.56 5.06
CA GLU A 79 7.26 7.36 5.52
C GLU A 79 6.57 8.03 4.33
N LEU A 80 5.25 8.19 4.41
CA LEU A 80 4.43 8.54 3.25
C LEU A 80 4.83 9.89 2.62
N ASP A 81 5.08 10.89 3.44
CA ASP A 81 5.43 12.24 2.97
C ASP A 81 6.87 12.29 2.46
N GLU A 82 7.78 11.52 3.07
CA GLU A 82 9.16 11.37 2.59
C GLU A 82 9.20 10.70 1.22
N ALA A 83 8.44 9.62 1.04
CA ALA A 83 8.35 8.89 -0.21
C ALA A 83 7.83 9.77 -1.36
N LYS A 84 6.77 10.54 -1.11
CA LYS A 84 6.22 11.50 -2.10
C LYS A 84 7.25 12.57 -2.45
N ALA A 85 7.92 13.13 -1.43
CA ALA A 85 8.95 14.15 -1.64
C ALA A 85 10.14 13.59 -2.43
N LEU A 86 10.56 12.35 -2.17
CA LEU A 86 11.65 11.71 -2.89
C LEU A 86 11.27 11.39 -4.35
N ALA A 87 10.09 10.81 -4.59
CA ALA A 87 9.62 10.49 -5.94
C ALA A 87 9.49 11.74 -6.82
N SER A 88 8.99 12.86 -6.26
CA SER A 88 8.83 14.12 -7.00
C SER A 88 10.16 14.80 -7.41
N LYS A 89 11.25 14.49 -6.72
CA LYS A 89 12.59 15.03 -7.03
C LYS A 89 13.32 14.25 -8.13
N GLN A 90 12.85 13.05 -8.46
CA GLN A 90 13.55 12.14 -9.36
C GLN A 90 12.89 12.04 -10.74
N SER A 91 13.72 11.94 -11.78
CA SER A 91 13.23 11.62 -13.13
C SER A 91 12.63 10.21 -13.13
N GLY A 92 11.40 10.07 -13.60
CA GLY A 92 10.71 8.77 -13.61
C GLY A 92 10.35 8.24 -12.22
N GLY A 93 10.44 9.06 -11.17
CA GLY A 93 10.08 8.68 -9.81
C GLY A 93 8.59 8.36 -9.68
N ALA A 94 8.28 7.20 -9.12
CA ALA A 94 6.95 6.74 -8.78
C ALA A 94 6.88 6.43 -7.28
N CYS A 95 5.79 6.82 -6.64
CA CYS A 95 5.48 6.48 -5.25
C CYS A 95 4.24 5.59 -5.23
N TYR A 96 4.37 4.39 -4.67
CA TYR A 96 3.29 3.43 -4.52
C TYR A 96 2.87 3.37 -3.06
N VAL A 97 1.60 3.63 -2.80
CA VAL A 97 1.02 3.53 -1.46
C VAL A 97 0.30 2.20 -1.33
N VAL A 98 0.77 1.35 -0.43
CA VAL A 98 0.18 0.05 -0.11
C VAL A 98 -0.56 0.17 1.21
N GLU A 99 -1.79 -0.33 1.24
CA GLU A 99 -2.55 -0.42 2.48
C GLU A 99 -2.37 -1.81 3.07
N VAL A 100 -2.10 -1.92 4.36
CA VAL A 100 -1.89 -3.21 5.01
C VAL A 100 -2.63 -3.22 6.34
N CYS A 101 -3.48 -4.22 6.58
CA CYS A 101 -4.11 -4.36 7.89
C CYS A 101 -3.29 -5.32 8.77
N THR A 102 -2.74 -4.82 9.87
CA THR A 102 -1.93 -5.63 10.80
C THR A 102 -2.74 -6.58 11.67
N ASP A 103 -4.08 -6.54 11.57
CA ASP A 103 -4.99 -7.45 12.27
C ASP A 103 -5.49 -8.59 11.39
N CYS A 104 -5.99 -8.25 10.19
CA CYS A 104 -6.58 -9.25 9.30
C CYS A 104 -5.70 -9.65 8.13
N SER A 105 -4.55 -9.04 7.92
CA SER A 105 -3.64 -9.32 6.80
C SER A 105 -4.18 -8.93 5.42
N TRP A 106 -5.08 -7.95 5.33
CA TRP A 106 -5.46 -7.32 4.05
C TRP A 106 -4.27 -6.57 3.43
N ASN A 107 -4.06 -6.66 2.11
CA ASN A 107 -3.21 -5.74 1.35
C ASN A 107 -3.69 -5.41 -0.07
#